data_AF-A0A955RIA1-F1
#
_entry.id   AF-A0A955RIA1-F1
#
_cell.length_a   1.000
_cell.length_b   1.000
_cell.length_c   1.000
_cell.angle_alpha   90.00
_cell.angle_beta   90.00
_cell.angle_gamma   90.00
#
_symmetry.space_group_name_H-M   'P 1'
#
loop_
_entity.id
_entity.type
_entity.pdbx_description
1 polymer ?
#
loop_
_entity_poly.entity_id
_entity_poly.type
_entity_poly.pdbx_seq_one_letter_code
_entity_poly.pdbx_strand_id
1 'polypeptide(L)'
;MPKNTNSTTGSFVHLHVHSEYSLLDGVNRIGTLIEKVKNFNQTSIALTDHGVLYGAFEFWSACKEAGIKPIIGVEAYLAPSDRKLRKEIDGFKY
;
A
#
# COMPACT_ATOMS: atom_id res chain seq x y z
N MET A 1 -27.50 -15.39 21.28
CA MET A 1 -26.70 -15.72 20.08
C MET A 1 -26.43 -14.43 19.31
N PRO A 2 -25.16 -14.05 19.04
CA PRO A 2 -24.89 -12.87 18.23
C PRO A 2 -25.29 -13.13 16.78
N LYS A 3 -26.08 -12.22 16.21
CA LYS A 3 -26.61 -12.29 14.85
C LYS A 3 -25.46 -12.06 13.86
N ASN A 4 -25.14 -13.08 13.06
CA ASN A 4 -24.28 -12.94 11.89
C ASN A 4 -25.09 -12.26 10.77
N THR A 5 -25.08 -10.93 10.75
CA THR A 5 -25.66 -10.14 9.67
C THR A 5 -24.60 -9.91 8.60
N ASN A 6 -24.25 -10.96 7.86
CA ASN A 6 -23.53 -10.82 6.60
C ASN A 6 -24.49 -10.23 5.56
N SER A 7 -24.70 -8.91 5.60
CA SER A 7 -25.15 -8.19 4.43
C SER A 7 -24.05 -8.33 3.38
N THR A 8 -24.34 -9.05 2.30
CA THR A 8 -23.42 -9.23 1.16
C THR A 8 -23.31 -7.94 0.35
N THR A 9 -22.94 -6.84 0.99
CA THR A 9 -22.36 -5.68 0.36
C THR A 9 -20.90 -6.06 0.06
N GLY A 10 -20.52 -6.11 -1.22
CA GLY A 10 -19.21 -6.65 -1.65
C GLY A 10 -18.06 -6.12 -0.80
N SER A 11 -17.26 -7.03 -0.23
CA SER A 11 -16.07 -6.66 0.54
C SER A 11 -15.04 -6.01 -0.38
N PHE A 12 -14.53 -4.84 -0.01
CA PHE A 12 -13.52 -4.12 -0.78
C PHE A 12 -12.27 -3.88 0.06
N VAL A 13 -11.09 -4.00 -0.56
CA VAL A 13 -9.78 -3.82 0.07
C VAL A 13 -8.89 -3.02 -0.87
N HIS A 14 -8.31 -1.94 -0.37
CA HIS A 14 -7.29 -1.19 -1.12
C HIS A 14 -5.96 -1.94 -1.08
N LEU A 15 -5.48 -2.37 -2.25
CA LEU A 15 -4.23 -3.12 -2.41
C LEU A 15 -3.08 -2.33 -3.04
N HIS A 16 -3.34 -1.08 -3.42
CA HIS A 16 -2.37 -0.15 -3.96
C HIS A 16 -2.63 1.21 -3.31
N VAL A 17 -1.81 1.58 -2.32
CA VAL A 17 -1.98 2.80 -1.53
C VAL A 17 -0.62 3.36 -1.20
N HIS A 18 -0.49 4.68 -1.36
CA HIS A 18 0.70 5.43 -1.00
C HIS A 18 0.48 6.20 0.29
N SER A 19 1.47 6.17 1.16
CA SER A 19 1.56 6.99 2.36
C SER A 19 2.40 8.24 2.10
N GLU A 20 2.53 9.08 3.12
CA GLU A 20 3.48 10.19 3.18
C GLU A 20 4.96 9.81 2.93
N TYR A 21 5.29 8.52 2.98
CA TYR A 21 6.63 8.01 2.66
C TYR A 21 6.89 7.89 1.15
N SER A 22 5.86 8.00 0.32
CA SER A 22 6.02 8.27 -1.11
C SER A 22 6.33 9.76 -1.30
N LEU A 23 7.57 10.17 -1.07
CA LEU A 23 7.93 11.57 -0.76
C LEU A 23 7.54 12.63 -1.81
N LEU A 24 7.37 12.25 -3.07
CA LEU A 24 7.11 13.20 -4.16
C LEU A 24 5.62 13.51 -4.35
N ASP A 25 4.73 12.58 -3.99
CA ASP A 25 3.30 12.62 -4.32
C ASP A 25 2.38 11.91 -3.31
N GLY A 26 2.94 11.30 -2.27
CA GLY A 26 2.24 10.67 -1.17
C GLY A 26 1.72 11.68 -0.15
N VAL A 27 0.42 11.65 0.12
CA VAL A 27 -0.25 12.63 1.02
C VAL A 27 -0.88 11.96 2.26
N ASN A 28 -1.04 10.63 2.26
CA ASN A 28 -1.77 9.95 3.31
C ASN A 28 -0.90 9.68 4.53
N ARG A 29 -1.21 10.33 5.65
CA ARG A 29 -0.59 10.01 6.93
C ARG A 29 -1.04 8.62 7.43
N ILE A 30 -0.12 7.79 7.90
CA ILE A 30 -0.42 6.40 8.28
C ILE A 30 -1.55 6.32 9.33
N GLY A 31 -1.50 7.15 10.37
CA GLY A 31 -2.54 7.18 11.41
C GLY A 31 -3.93 7.49 10.84
N THR A 32 -4.06 8.59 10.10
CA THR A 32 -5.33 9.01 9.48
C THR A 32 -5.82 8.03 8.42
N LEU A 33 -4.91 7.37 7.71
CA LEU A 33 -5.23 6.32 6.76
C LEU A 33 -5.93 5.16 7.45
N ILE A 34 -5.39 4.68 8.56
CA ILE A 34 -5.92 3.54 9.33
C ILE A 34 -7.27 3.89 9.99
N GLU A 35 -7.43 5.12 10.48
CA GLU A 35 -8.71 5.62 10.97
C GLU A 35 -9.81 5.56 9.88
N LYS A 36 -9.48 5.98 8.65
CA LYS A 36 -10.42 5.90 7.52
C LYS A 36 -10.78 4.46 7.15
N VAL A 37 -9.80 3.56 7.11
CA VAL A 37 -10.03 2.12 6.84
C VAL A 37 -11.00 1.53 7.86
N LYS A 38 -10.83 1.87 9.15
CA LYS A 38 -11.73 1.44 10.22
C LYS A 38 -13.14 2.01 10.04
N ASN A 39 -13.26 3.29 9.68
CA ASN A 39 -14.54 3.95 9.41
C ASN A 39 -15.28 3.38 8.19
N PHE A 40 -14.55 2.80 7.24
CA PHE A 40 -15.12 2.07 6.09
C PHE A 40 -15.40 0.60 6.38
N ASN A 41 -15.27 0.16 7.64
CA ASN A 41 -15.47 -1.24 8.04
C ASN A 41 -14.58 -2.23 7.25
N GLN A 42 -13.43 -1.77 6.75
CA GLN A 42 -12.46 -2.62 6.05
C GLN A 42 -11.61 -3.37 7.07
N THR A 43 -11.35 -4.66 6.79
CA THR A 43 -10.56 -5.53 7.67
C THR A 43 -9.10 -5.64 7.24
N SER A 44 -8.73 -5.02 6.12
CA SER A 44 -7.38 -5.14 5.52
C SER A 44 -7.07 -3.92 4.67
N ILE A 45 -5.79 -3.60 4.54
CA ILE A 45 -5.25 -2.59 3.63
C ILE A 45 -3.81 -2.93 3.26
N ALA A 46 -3.38 -2.57 2.05
CA ALA A 46 -1.98 -2.61 1.65
C ALA A 46 -1.30 -1.25 1.71
N LEU A 47 0.00 -1.26 1.95
CA LEU A 47 0.90 -0.13 1.70
C LEU A 47 1.83 -0.51 0.55
N THR A 48 1.94 0.35 -0.47
CA THR A 48 2.73 0.11 -1.69
C THR A 48 3.46 1.38 -2.13
N ASP A 49 4.25 1.99 -1.24
CA ASP A 49 4.95 3.24 -1.54
C ASP A 49 5.87 3.14 -2.77
N HIS A 50 6.14 4.30 -3.39
CA HIS A 50 6.98 4.44 -4.58
C HIS A 50 8.44 4.05 -4.32
N GLY A 51 8.83 2.85 -4.74
CA GLY A 51 10.21 2.36 -4.72
C GLY A 51 10.84 2.22 -3.33
N VAL A 52 10.06 2.38 -2.25
CA VAL A 52 10.56 2.42 -0.87
C VAL A 52 9.66 1.63 0.08
N LEU A 53 10.20 1.32 1.27
CA LEU A 53 9.49 0.64 2.36
C LEU A 53 9.65 1.39 3.70
N TYR A 54 9.91 2.70 3.68
CA TYR A 54 10.20 3.48 4.88
C TYR A 54 9.06 3.43 5.91
N GLY A 55 7.81 3.52 5.45
CA GLY A 55 6.63 3.46 6.29
C GLY A 55 6.19 2.05 6.71
N ALA A 56 6.86 0.99 6.26
CA ALA A 56 6.35 -0.38 6.40
C ALA A 56 6.17 -0.81 7.86
N PHE A 57 7.12 -0.46 8.74
CA PHE A 57 7.03 -0.80 10.16
C PHE A 57 5.95 0.00 10.89
N GLU A 58 5.90 1.31 10.68
CA GLU A 58 4.89 2.19 11.29
C GLU A 58 3.48 1.77 10.86
N PHE A 59 3.28 1.53 9.56
CA PHE A 59 2.03 1.03 9.00
C PHE A 59 1.63 -0.32 9.60
N TRP A 60 2.57 -1.25 9.71
CA TRP A 60 2.33 -2.55 10.33
C TRP A 60 1.88 -2.39 11.80
N SER A 61 2.59 -1.58 12.59
CA SER A 61 2.28 -1.38 14.01
C SER A 61 0.89 -0.77 14.18
N ALA A 62 0.60 0.31 13.46
CA ALA A 62 -0.68 0.98 13.55
C ALA A 62 -1.84 0.10 13.06
N CYS A 63 -1.65 -0.71 12.00
CA CYS A 63 -2.67 -1.67 11.57
C CYS A 63 -2.94 -2.73 12.64
N LYS A 64 -1.86 -3.26 13.26
CA LYS A 64 -1.96 -4.25 14.33
C LYS A 64 -2.73 -3.72 15.54
N GLU A 65 -2.43 -2.49 15.97
CA GLU A 65 -3.13 -1.81 17.07
C GLU A 65 -4.63 -1.59 16.74
N ALA A 66 -4.95 -1.29 15.48
CA ALA A 66 -6.32 -1.09 15.02
C ALA A 66 -7.10 -2.39 14.73
N GLY A 67 -6.46 -3.57 14.83
CA GLY A 67 -7.07 -4.86 14.48
C GLY A 67 -7.31 -5.06 12.98
N ILE A 68 -6.61 -4.30 12.14
CA ILE A 68 -6.67 -4.39 10.67
C ILE A 68 -5.50 -5.27 10.20
N LYS A 69 -5.74 -6.14 9.21
CA LYS A 69 -4.68 -6.96 8.61
C LYS A 69 -3.82 -6.09 7.67
N PRO A 70 -2.53 -5.85 7.98
CA PRO A 70 -1.64 -5.14 7.06
C PRO A 70 -1.20 -6.05 5.91
N ILE A 71 -1.07 -5.49 4.72
CA ILE A 71 -0.43 -6.10 3.55
C ILE A 71 0.76 -5.22 3.18
N ILE A 72 1.98 -5.72 3.35
CA ILE A 72 3.19 -4.97 3.03
C ILE A 72 3.55 -5.24 1.57
N GLY A 73 3.57 -4.19 0.76
CA GLY A 73 3.99 -4.23 -0.63
C GLY A 73 4.85 -3.01 -0.99
N VAL A 74 5.21 -2.91 -2.25
CA VAL A 74 5.99 -1.80 -2.81
C VAL A 74 5.58 -1.61 -4.25
N GLU A 75 5.49 -0.36 -4.70
CA GLU A 75 5.42 -0.07 -6.13
C GLU A 75 6.85 0.01 -6.66
N ALA A 76 7.33 -1.10 -7.21
CA ALA A 76 8.71 -1.22 -7.68
C ALA A 76 8.89 -0.60 -9.08
N TYR A 77 9.91 0.23 -9.24
CA TYR A 77 10.37 0.67 -10.55
C TYR A 77 11.20 -0.43 -11.22
N LEU A 78 10.72 -0.91 -12.37
CA LEU A 78 11.39 -1.96 -13.15
C LEU A 78 12.08 -1.33 -14.35
N ALA A 79 13.38 -1.60 -14.50
CA ALA A 79 14.09 -1.26 -15.73
C ALA A 79 13.52 -2.07 -16.91
N PRO A 80 13.38 -1.48 -18.10
CA PRO A 80 12.79 -2.17 -19.25
C PRO A 80 13.64 -3.33 -19.78
N SER A 81 14.90 -3.42 -19.36
CA SER A 81 15.85 -4.42 -19.86
C SER A 81 16.89 -4.81 -18.80
N ASP A 82 17.73 -5.78 -19.15
CA ASP A 82 18.82 -6.27 -18.31
C ASP A 82 19.80 -5.14 -18.00
N ARG A 83 20.15 -5.00 -16.71
CA ARG A 83 21.16 -4.05 -16.22
C ARG A 83 22.54 -4.16 -16.89
N LYS A 84 22.84 -5.30 -17.53
CA LYS A 84 24.11 -5.54 -18.24
C LYS A 84 24.08 -5.04 -19.69
N LEU A 85 22.89 -4.75 -20.23
CA LEU A 85 22.75 -4.30 -21.59
C LEU A 85 23.29 -2.87 -21.73
N ARG A 86 24.27 -2.67 -22.60
CA ARG A 86 24.87 -1.35 -22.93
C ARG A 86 24.45 -0.87 -24.31
N LYS A 87 23.25 -1.23 -24.75
CA LYS A 87 22.69 -0.79 -26.04
C LYS A 87 21.56 0.20 -25.78
N GLU A 88 21.50 1.22 -26.64
CA GLU A 88 20.40 2.16 -26.67
C GLU A 88 19.12 1.42 -27.06
N ILE A 89 18.05 1.59 -26.27
CA ILE A 89 16.72 1.06 -26.56
C ILE A 89 15.81 2.27 -26.75
N ASP A 90 15.17 2.37 -27.92
CA ASP A 90 14.16 3.40 -28.22
C ASP A 90 14.59 4.85 -27.91
N GLY A 91 15.88 5.17 -28.09
CA GLY A 91 16.43 6.52 -27.85
C GLY A 91 16.77 6.84 -26.38
N PHE A 92 16.56 5.91 -25.46
CA PHE A 92 16.93 6.05 -24.05
C PHE A 92 18.21 5.26 -23.75
N LYS A 93 19.24 5.95 -23.25
CA LYS A 93 20.41 5.33 -22.62
C LYS A 93 20.18 5.28 -21.11
N TYR A 94 20.15 4.06 -20.58
CA TYR A 94 20.19 3.79 -19.14
C TYR A 94 21.64 3.56 -18.68
#